data_AF-A0A8U0I2R2-F1
#
_entry.id   AF-A0A8U0I2R2-F1
#
_cell.length_a   1.000
_cell.length_b   1.000
_cell.length_c   1.000
_cell.angle_alpha   90.00
_cell.angle_beta   90.00
_cell.angle_gamma   90.00
#
_symmetry.space_group_name_H-M   'P 1'
#
loop_
_entity.id
_entity.type
_entity.pdbx_description
1 polymer ?
#
loop_
_entity_poly.entity_id
_entity_poly.type
_entity_poly.pdbx_seq_one_letter_code
_entity_poly.pdbx_strand_id
1 'polypeptide(L)'
;MPREFISEYGLDPGDYVQQLVDQFRDRCPKFSEQPIEEAIFVDDGPIDYLVWFALDDYEHHTFFYHDDNPNQDIVRRFIPLSPSEQEMPEFKALLQKYYGVYTELEIARLLELRDTYRPQVGERPRLNLGICHNPEDDRVVSGVSGIPRPHEQDIFDDVAKIVPDKNLEKFITRTVQTVHTQVEEEADRHTISADIRAVLEDDSDFNLETTKPLPKGIHPKYTEHEAELWQKPASRVDYMEGSQGFLQIWIPIDEDEIALVNATAGKYDREAIVDAIRDKFKAAVA
;
A
#
# COMPACT_ATOMS: atom_id res chain seq x y z
N MET A 1 8.55 1.41 12.19
CA MET A 1 8.41 1.62 10.73
C MET A 1 7.17 2.47 10.46
N PRO A 2 7.10 3.25 9.37
CA PRO A 2 5.94 4.10 9.10
C PRO A 2 4.68 3.26 8.92
N ARG A 3 3.56 3.80 9.42
CA ARG A 3 2.20 3.25 9.33
C ARG A 3 1.44 4.13 8.34
N GLU A 4 0.79 3.55 7.33
CA GLU A 4 0.26 4.30 6.18
C GLU A 4 -1.22 3.97 5.94
N PHE A 5 -2.08 4.99 5.80
CA PHE A 5 -3.51 4.82 5.50
C PHE A 5 -3.74 4.77 3.98
N ILE A 6 -4.21 3.64 3.46
CA ILE A 6 -4.28 3.42 2.00
C ILE A 6 -5.54 4.04 1.39
N SER A 7 -6.67 3.99 2.09
CA SER A 7 -7.95 4.44 1.55
C SER A 7 -8.06 5.96 1.36
N GLU A 8 -7.13 6.74 1.93
CA GLU A 8 -6.97 8.15 1.59
C GLU A 8 -6.69 8.30 0.09
N TYR A 9 -5.84 7.46 -0.48
CA TYR A 9 -5.52 7.45 -1.90
C TYR A 9 -6.58 6.74 -2.75
N GLY A 10 -7.62 6.16 -2.12
CA GLY A 10 -8.62 5.27 -2.73
C GLY A 10 -8.03 4.15 -3.58
N LEU A 11 -6.80 3.75 -3.26
CA LEU A 11 -6.15 2.60 -3.84
C LEU A 11 -6.78 1.34 -3.26
N ASP A 12 -6.90 0.32 -4.10
CA ASP A 12 -7.16 -1.02 -3.60
C ASP A 12 -5.96 -1.46 -2.74
N PRO A 13 -6.18 -1.92 -1.49
CA PRO A 13 -5.08 -2.35 -0.63
C PRO A 13 -4.23 -3.46 -1.23
N GLY A 14 -4.82 -4.34 -2.03
CA GLY A 14 -4.12 -5.41 -2.74
C GLY A 14 -3.20 -4.85 -3.82
N ASP A 15 -3.70 -3.91 -4.62
CA ASP A 15 -2.91 -3.23 -5.66
C ASP A 15 -1.75 -2.44 -5.05
N TYR A 16 -1.97 -1.71 -3.95
CA TYR A 16 -0.91 -0.95 -3.27
C TYR A 16 0.17 -1.87 -2.68
N VAL A 17 -0.24 -2.94 -2.00
CA VAL A 17 0.69 -3.96 -1.48
C VAL A 17 1.46 -4.62 -2.64
N GLN A 18 0.81 -4.88 -3.77
CA GLN A 18 1.46 -5.42 -4.95
C GLN A 18 2.47 -4.44 -5.55
N GLN A 19 2.15 -3.15 -5.64
CA GLN A 19 3.06 -2.12 -6.11
C GLN A 19 4.31 -2.02 -5.22
N LEU A 20 4.15 -2.13 -3.89
CA LEU A 20 5.28 -2.23 -2.98
C LEU A 20 6.15 -3.46 -3.28
N VAL A 21 5.53 -4.63 -3.43
CA VAL A 21 6.23 -5.89 -3.77
C VAL A 21 7.03 -5.74 -5.07
N ASP A 22 6.41 -5.19 -6.11
CA ASP A 22 7.03 -4.99 -7.42
C ASP A 22 8.22 -4.03 -7.29
N GLN A 23 8.06 -2.91 -6.58
CA GLN A 23 9.13 -1.95 -6.36
C GLN A 23 10.30 -2.54 -5.54
N PHE A 24 10.03 -3.41 -4.56
CA PHE A 24 11.08 -4.12 -3.82
C PHE A 24 11.87 -5.05 -4.74
N ARG A 25 11.19 -5.78 -5.62
CA ARG A 25 11.81 -6.72 -6.57
C ARG A 25 12.55 -6.00 -7.69
N ASP A 26 12.05 -4.88 -8.17
CA ASP A 26 12.72 -4.07 -9.19
C ASP A 26 14.02 -3.48 -8.67
N ARG A 27 13.99 -2.92 -7.45
CA ARG A 27 15.20 -2.37 -6.83
C ARG A 27 16.18 -3.47 -6.40
N CYS A 28 15.69 -4.65 -5.99
CA CYS A 28 16.52 -5.78 -5.61
C CYS A 28 15.99 -7.10 -6.21
N PRO A 29 16.40 -7.46 -7.45
CA PRO A 29 15.89 -8.63 -8.18
C PRO A 29 16.20 -9.99 -7.55
N LYS A 30 16.95 -10.01 -6.45
CA LYS A 30 17.24 -11.24 -5.68
C LYS A 30 16.13 -11.62 -4.72
N PHE A 31 15.17 -10.72 -4.45
CA PHE A 31 13.98 -11.09 -3.71
C PHE A 31 13.13 -12.08 -4.52
N SER A 32 12.67 -13.12 -3.84
CA SER A 32 11.65 -14.04 -4.34
C SER A 32 10.44 -13.96 -3.45
N GLU A 33 9.26 -13.85 -4.06
CA GLU A 33 8.00 -13.95 -3.32
C GLU A 33 7.78 -15.38 -2.83
N GLN A 34 7.28 -15.52 -1.62
CA GLN A 34 6.92 -16.80 -1.01
C GLN A 34 5.39 -16.90 -0.92
N PRO A 35 4.80 -18.07 -1.24
CA PRO A 35 3.40 -18.30 -0.98
C PRO A 35 3.15 -18.28 0.53
N ILE A 36 2.02 -17.69 0.92
CA ILE A 36 1.56 -17.63 2.31
C ILE A 36 0.28 -18.44 2.37
N GLU A 37 0.25 -19.44 3.26
CA GLU A 37 -0.97 -20.21 3.50
C GLU A 37 -1.94 -19.41 4.37
N GLU A 38 -1.40 -18.77 5.40
CA GLU A 38 -2.17 -17.98 6.35
C GLU A 38 -1.30 -16.89 6.98
N ALA A 39 -1.88 -15.71 7.19
CA ALA A 39 -1.24 -14.61 7.90
C ALA A 39 -2.18 -14.06 8.99
N ILE A 40 -1.62 -13.81 10.17
CA ILE A 40 -2.38 -13.37 11.35
C ILE A 40 -1.70 -12.12 11.93
N PHE A 41 -2.47 -11.04 12.08
CA PHE A 41 -2.08 -9.83 12.80
C PHE A 41 -2.68 -9.84 14.20
N VAL A 42 -1.87 -9.42 15.17
CA VAL A 42 -2.30 -9.16 16.54
C VAL A 42 -1.66 -7.89 17.09
N ASP A 43 -2.40 -7.17 17.94
CA ASP A 43 -1.99 -5.93 18.60
C ASP A 43 -2.61 -5.86 20.01
N ASP A 44 -2.22 -4.88 20.82
CA ASP A 44 -2.68 -4.65 22.19
C ASP A 44 -2.44 -5.88 23.09
N GLY A 45 -1.19 -6.33 23.11
CA GLY A 45 -0.79 -7.53 23.84
C GLY A 45 0.60 -7.44 24.47
N PRO A 46 1.20 -8.59 24.79
CA PRO A 46 2.51 -8.62 25.44
C PRO A 46 3.69 -8.23 24.54
N ILE A 47 3.42 -8.12 23.24
CA ILE A 47 4.25 -7.49 22.22
C ILE A 47 3.32 -6.47 21.56
N ASP A 48 3.75 -5.22 21.36
CA ASP A 48 2.86 -4.17 20.85
C ASP A 48 2.12 -4.62 19.59
N TYR A 49 2.83 -4.98 18.50
CA TYR A 49 2.19 -5.70 17.39
C TYR A 49 3.04 -6.84 16.85
N LEU A 50 2.38 -7.88 16.34
CA LEU A 50 3.00 -9.04 15.71
C LEU A 50 2.21 -9.51 14.50
N VAL A 51 2.91 -9.86 13.42
CA VAL A 51 2.35 -10.56 12.26
C VAL A 51 3.01 -11.91 12.14
N TRP A 52 2.21 -12.97 12.11
CA TRP A 52 2.65 -14.35 11.95
C TRP A 52 2.23 -14.89 10.57
N PHE A 53 3.07 -15.72 9.97
CA PHE A 53 2.87 -16.32 8.65
C PHE A 53 3.07 -17.84 8.70
N ALA A 54 2.08 -18.59 8.22
CA ALA A 54 2.22 -20.01 7.85
C ALA A 54 2.75 -20.11 6.42
N LEU A 55 3.74 -20.96 6.23
CA LEU A 55 4.43 -21.18 4.96
C LEU A 55 4.54 -22.69 4.69
N ASP A 56 4.73 -23.03 3.41
CA ASP A 56 5.03 -24.39 2.95
C ASP A 56 4.08 -25.45 3.53
N ASP A 57 2.78 -25.36 3.24
CA ASP A 57 1.77 -26.31 3.77
C ASP A 57 1.78 -26.43 5.31
N TYR A 58 2.03 -25.32 6.01
CA TYR A 58 2.15 -25.23 7.48
C TYR A 58 3.36 -25.98 8.07
N GLU A 59 4.36 -26.35 7.25
CA GLU A 59 5.61 -26.95 7.74
C GLU A 59 6.56 -25.90 8.33
N HIS A 60 6.46 -24.66 7.86
CA HIS A 60 7.33 -23.56 8.31
C HIS A 60 6.50 -22.35 8.73
N HIS A 61 7.11 -21.50 9.54
CA HIS A 61 6.55 -20.19 9.85
C HIS A 61 7.61 -19.11 9.83
N THR A 62 7.14 -17.88 9.70
CA THR A 62 7.90 -16.71 10.12
C THR A 62 6.99 -15.73 10.81
N PHE A 63 7.56 -14.73 11.45
CA PHE A 63 6.77 -13.63 11.99
C PHE A 63 7.58 -12.34 11.90
N PHE A 64 6.99 -11.20 12.13
CA PHE A 64 7.73 -10.00 12.52
C PHE A 64 6.92 -9.29 13.59
N TYR A 65 7.58 -8.42 14.33
CA TYR A 65 6.93 -7.67 15.37
C TYR A 65 7.59 -6.30 15.51
N HIS A 66 6.90 -5.40 16.19
CA HIS A 66 7.44 -4.14 16.63
C HIS A 66 6.99 -3.95 18.06
N ASP A 67 7.95 -3.58 18.88
CA ASP A 67 7.79 -3.26 20.28
C ASP A 67 9.12 -2.59 20.68
N ASP A 68 9.06 -1.43 21.32
CA ASP A 68 10.26 -0.71 21.76
C ASP A 68 10.96 -1.43 22.92
N ASN A 69 10.22 -2.23 23.70
CA ASN A 69 10.72 -2.99 24.84
C ASN A 69 10.02 -4.36 24.95
N PRO A 70 10.22 -5.27 23.97
CA PRO A 70 9.51 -6.53 23.90
C PRO A 70 9.79 -7.42 25.09
N ASN A 71 8.73 -8.10 25.55
CA ASN A 71 8.89 -9.20 26.48
C ASN A 71 9.67 -10.35 25.81
N GLN A 72 10.97 -10.40 26.07
CA GLN A 72 11.89 -11.36 25.46
C GLN A 72 11.50 -12.82 25.72
N ASP A 73 10.88 -13.13 26.86
CA ASP A 73 10.42 -14.49 27.15
C ASP A 73 9.25 -14.89 26.26
N ILE A 74 8.42 -13.93 25.84
CA ILE A 74 7.29 -14.15 24.94
C ILE A 74 7.79 -14.25 23.49
N VAL A 75 8.69 -13.36 23.07
CA VAL A 75 9.33 -13.46 21.74
C VAL A 75 9.99 -14.83 21.58
N ARG A 76 10.74 -15.30 22.59
CA ARG A 76 11.38 -16.62 22.58
C ARG A 76 10.41 -17.78 22.46
N ARG A 77 9.16 -17.64 22.93
CA ARG A 77 8.14 -18.68 22.76
C ARG A 77 7.65 -18.77 21.32
N PHE A 78 7.60 -17.66 20.58
CA PHE A 78 7.18 -17.66 19.17
C PHE A 78 8.24 -18.22 18.22
N ILE A 79 9.53 -18.17 18.59
CA ILE A 79 10.62 -18.68 17.75
C ILE A 79 10.41 -20.16 17.33
N PRO A 80 10.14 -21.10 18.25
CA PRO A 80 9.93 -22.50 17.88
C PRO A 80 8.48 -22.85 17.48
N LEU A 81 7.53 -21.91 17.54
CA LEU A 81 6.11 -22.21 17.31
C LEU A 81 5.79 -22.26 15.80
N SER A 82 5.94 -23.45 15.21
CA SER A 82 5.44 -23.82 13.88
C SER A 82 4.21 -24.72 14.02
N PRO A 83 3.02 -24.18 14.42
CA PRO A 83 1.80 -24.96 14.47
C PRO A 83 1.49 -25.57 13.09
N SER A 84 1.28 -26.88 13.06
CA SER A 84 0.72 -27.54 11.88
C SER A 84 -0.70 -27.07 11.60
N GLU A 85 -1.22 -27.36 10.40
CA GLU A 85 -2.60 -27.04 10.00
C GLU A 85 -3.63 -27.49 11.06
N GLN A 86 -3.40 -28.65 11.71
CA GLN A 86 -4.29 -29.18 12.75
C GLN A 86 -4.21 -28.43 14.08
N GLU A 87 -3.05 -27.82 14.39
CA GLU A 87 -2.80 -27.07 15.62
C GLU A 87 -3.17 -25.59 15.48
N MET A 88 -3.36 -25.10 14.25
CA MET A 88 -3.73 -23.70 13.98
C MET A 88 -4.95 -23.22 14.76
N PRO A 89 -6.07 -23.97 14.89
CA PRO A 89 -7.20 -23.52 15.69
C PRO A 89 -6.85 -23.24 17.15
N GLU A 90 -5.97 -24.05 17.76
CA GLU A 90 -5.51 -23.84 19.13
C GLU A 90 -4.57 -22.64 19.23
N PHE A 91 -3.70 -22.47 18.24
CA PHE A 91 -2.81 -21.31 18.16
C PHE A 91 -3.57 -20.00 18.00
N LYS A 92 -4.58 -19.95 17.13
CA LYS A 92 -5.47 -18.80 16.94
C LYS A 92 -6.20 -18.45 18.24
N ALA A 93 -6.75 -19.44 18.93
CA ALA A 93 -7.41 -19.24 20.23
C ALA A 93 -6.42 -18.72 21.31
N LEU A 94 -5.16 -19.15 21.26
CA LEU A 94 -4.10 -18.64 22.13
C LEU A 94 -3.84 -17.15 21.87
N LEU A 95 -3.72 -16.76 20.61
CA LEU A 95 -3.51 -15.37 20.20
C LEU A 95 -4.67 -14.47 20.65
N GLN A 96 -5.91 -14.85 20.34
CA GLN A 96 -7.12 -14.12 20.75
C GLN A 96 -7.28 -13.97 22.27
N LYS A 97 -6.65 -14.85 23.06
CA LYS A 97 -6.67 -14.76 24.52
C LYS A 97 -5.70 -13.72 25.06
N TYR A 98 -4.57 -13.50 24.40
CA TYR A 98 -3.49 -12.64 24.89
C TYR A 98 -3.46 -11.25 24.28
N TYR A 99 -4.09 -11.07 23.11
CA TYR A 99 -4.08 -9.82 22.37
C TYR A 99 -5.49 -9.22 22.32
N GLY A 100 -5.58 -7.90 22.50
CA GLY A 100 -6.83 -7.15 22.39
C GLY A 100 -7.34 -7.04 20.95
N VAL A 101 -6.42 -7.09 19.98
CA VAL A 101 -6.71 -7.08 18.54
C VAL A 101 -6.27 -8.40 17.91
N TYR A 102 -7.12 -8.97 17.05
CA TYR A 102 -6.83 -10.17 16.30
C TYR A 102 -7.48 -10.08 14.92
N THR A 103 -6.68 -10.29 13.87
CA THR A 103 -7.17 -10.22 12.49
C THR A 103 -6.47 -11.26 11.64
N GLU A 104 -7.25 -12.07 10.92
CA GLU A 104 -6.73 -12.92 9.84
C GLU A 104 -6.61 -12.06 8.58
N LEU A 105 -5.43 -12.05 7.98
CA LEU A 105 -5.08 -11.12 6.92
C LEU A 105 -5.32 -11.74 5.55
N GLU A 106 -6.25 -11.16 4.78
CA GLU A 106 -6.49 -11.57 3.39
C GLU A 106 -5.40 -11.05 2.44
N ILE A 107 -4.85 -9.87 2.74
CA ILE A 107 -3.85 -9.19 1.92
C ILE A 107 -2.52 -9.19 2.69
N ALA A 108 -1.74 -10.22 2.43
CA ALA A 108 -0.39 -10.38 2.94
C ALA A 108 0.54 -10.85 1.82
N ARG A 109 1.77 -10.35 1.83
CA ARG A 109 2.84 -10.74 0.90
C ARG A 109 4.15 -10.91 1.66
N LEU A 110 4.92 -11.92 1.27
CA LEU A 110 6.19 -12.24 1.90
C LEU A 110 7.27 -12.34 0.83
N LEU A 111 8.30 -11.50 0.97
CA LEU A 111 9.48 -11.51 0.13
C LEU A 111 10.64 -12.15 0.88
N GLU A 112 11.26 -13.18 0.30
CA GLU A 112 12.46 -13.82 0.79
C GLU A 112 13.70 -13.28 0.07
N LEU A 113 14.75 -12.99 0.83
CA LEU A 113 16.10 -12.76 0.33
C LEU A 113 17.08 -13.69 1.06
N ARG A 114 17.63 -14.65 0.32
CA ARG A 114 18.60 -15.61 0.85
C ARG A 114 19.92 -14.92 1.19
N ASP A 115 20.44 -15.21 2.37
CA ASP A 115 21.81 -14.88 2.72
C ASP A 115 22.76 -15.77 1.91
N THR A 116 23.78 -15.14 1.34
CA THR A 116 24.79 -15.80 0.49
C THR A 116 26.16 -15.89 1.14
N TYR A 117 26.35 -15.32 2.34
CA TYR A 117 27.64 -15.19 2.99
C TYR A 117 27.87 -16.20 4.12
N ARG A 118 26.81 -16.76 4.72
CA ARG A 118 26.96 -17.75 5.80
C ARG A 118 27.21 -19.18 5.31
N PRO A 119 28.12 -19.92 5.97
CA PRO A 119 28.39 -21.32 5.64
C PRO A 119 27.15 -22.21 5.90
N GLN A 120 26.99 -23.22 5.04
CA GLN A 120 25.80 -24.06 4.97
C GLN A 120 25.85 -25.19 6.01
N VAL A 121 25.03 -25.11 7.05
CA VAL A 121 24.64 -26.27 7.86
C VAL A 121 23.13 -26.17 8.11
N GLY A 122 22.35 -27.02 7.44
CA GLY A 122 20.88 -27.01 7.52
C GLY A 122 20.23 -26.06 6.51
N GLU A 123 19.09 -25.49 6.89
CA GLU A 123 18.30 -24.56 6.08
C GLU A 123 19.09 -23.27 5.79
N ARG A 124 18.94 -22.71 4.57
CA ARG A 124 19.71 -21.51 4.20
C ARG A 124 19.23 -20.31 4.99
N PRO A 125 20.14 -19.56 5.65
CA PRO A 125 19.75 -18.33 6.30
C PRO A 125 19.13 -17.35 5.31
N ARG A 126 18.11 -16.65 5.76
CA ARG A 126 17.31 -15.76 4.90
C ARG A 126 16.74 -14.60 5.69
N LEU A 127 16.56 -13.49 4.99
CA LEU A 127 15.72 -12.38 5.39
C LEU A 127 14.34 -12.59 4.77
N ASN A 128 13.29 -12.46 5.57
CA ASN A 128 11.93 -12.27 5.07
C ASN A 128 11.49 -10.84 5.33
N LEU A 129 10.87 -10.23 4.32
CA LEU A 129 10.19 -8.94 4.38
C LEU A 129 8.70 -9.21 4.14
N GLY A 130 7.89 -9.03 5.18
CA GLY A 130 6.45 -9.13 5.04
C GLY A 130 5.81 -7.76 4.87
N ILE A 131 4.78 -7.69 4.04
CA ILE A 131 3.99 -6.49 3.72
C ILE A 131 2.53 -6.91 3.78
N CYS A 132 1.75 -6.24 4.63
CA CYS A 132 0.39 -6.65 4.95
C CYS A 132 -0.53 -5.45 5.08
N HIS A 133 -1.80 -5.60 4.70
CA HIS A 133 -2.85 -4.64 5.01
C HIS A 133 -3.65 -5.09 6.23
N ASN A 134 -3.76 -4.22 7.24
CA ASN A 134 -4.68 -4.38 8.34
C ASN A 134 -6.02 -3.72 7.99
N PRO A 135 -7.10 -4.49 7.82
CA PRO A 135 -8.41 -3.94 7.46
C PRO A 135 -9.09 -3.15 8.58
N GLU A 136 -8.70 -3.33 9.85
CA GLU A 136 -9.36 -2.65 10.98
C GLU A 136 -9.06 -1.15 11.02
N ASP A 137 -7.83 -0.77 10.74
CA ASP A 137 -7.37 0.63 10.72
C ASP A 137 -6.93 1.11 9.33
N ASP A 138 -7.14 0.27 8.31
CA ASP A 138 -6.85 0.54 6.91
C ASP A 138 -5.37 0.87 6.63
N ARG A 139 -4.47 0.15 7.32
CA ARG A 139 -3.03 0.42 7.25
C ARG A 139 -2.23 -0.64 6.53
N VAL A 140 -1.19 -0.23 5.79
CA VAL A 140 -0.09 -1.15 5.47
C VAL A 140 0.89 -1.21 6.64
N VAL A 141 1.21 -2.43 7.05
CA VAL A 141 2.29 -2.75 7.97
C VAL A 141 3.35 -3.54 7.21
N SER A 142 4.61 -3.18 7.40
CA SER A 142 5.73 -3.97 6.93
C SER A 142 6.62 -4.37 8.09
N GLY A 143 7.39 -5.44 7.90
CA GLY A 143 8.32 -5.92 8.91
C GLY A 143 9.31 -6.90 8.34
N VAL A 144 10.44 -7.05 9.05
CA VAL A 144 11.52 -7.94 8.64
C VAL A 144 11.77 -9.02 9.68
N SER A 145 12.26 -10.17 9.22
CA SER A 145 12.70 -11.27 10.07
C SER A 145 13.87 -12.02 9.47
N GLY A 146 14.83 -12.41 10.30
CA GLY A 146 15.95 -13.26 9.92
C GLY A 146 15.74 -14.69 10.40
N ILE A 147 15.84 -15.66 9.50
CA ILE A 147 15.79 -17.09 9.83
C ILE A 147 17.19 -17.69 9.62
N PRO A 148 17.76 -18.40 10.61
CA PRO A 148 17.22 -18.65 11.95
C PRO A 148 17.33 -17.44 12.89
N ARG A 149 16.34 -17.27 13.77
CA ARG A 149 16.21 -16.12 14.69
C ARG A 149 17.43 -15.82 15.57
N PRO A 150 18.14 -16.81 16.14
CA PRO A 150 19.33 -16.53 16.96
C PRO A 150 20.45 -15.80 16.21
N HIS A 151 20.40 -15.77 14.88
CA HIS A 151 21.39 -15.14 14.01
C HIS A 151 20.83 -13.98 13.20
N GLU A 152 19.65 -13.48 13.57
CA GLU A 152 18.92 -12.47 12.81
C GLU A 152 19.75 -11.21 12.52
N GLN A 153 20.44 -10.68 13.53
CA GLN A 153 21.26 -9.48 13.33
C GLN A 153 22.39 -9.70 12.32
N ASP A 154 23.06 -10.85 12.40
CA ASP A 154 24.13 -11.16 11.46
C ASP A 154 23.61 -11.36 10.03
N ILE A 155 22.42 -11.97 9.89
CA ILE A 155 21.72 -12.10 8.60
C ILE A 155 21.40 -10.72 8.05
N PHE A 156 20.92 -9.79 8.88
CA PHE A 156 20.66 -8.41 8.47
C PHE A 156 21.92 -7.71 7.99
N ASP A 157 23.04 -7.88 8.70
CA ASP A 157 24.34 -7.31 8.33
C ASP A 157 24.87 -7.88 7.00
N ASP A 158 24.66 -9.17 6.75
CA ASP A 158 25.07 -9.82 5.50
C ASP A 158 24.16 -9.43 4.32
N VAL A 159 22.84 -9.39 4.54
CA VAL A 159 21.87 -8.94 3.54
C VAL A 159 22.04 -7.45 3.23
N ALA A 160 22.45 -6.63 4.19
CA ALA A 160 22.80 -5.24 3.96
C ALA A 160 23.88 -5.10 2.87
N LYS A 161 24.76 -6.08 2.66
CA LYS A 161 25.78 -6.06 1.59
C LYS A 161 25.21 -6.37 0.20
N ILE A 162 24.00 -6.93 0.15
CA ILE A 162 23.32 -7.38 -1.08
C ILE A 162 22.38 -6.30 -1.60
N VAL A 163 21.65 -5.62 -0.70
CA VAL A 163 20.67 -4.59 -1.07
C VAL A 163 21.35 -3.34 -1.65
N PRO A 164 20.72 -2.62 -2.60
CA PRO A 164 21.33 -1.47 -3.28
C PRO A 164 21.84 -0.36 -2.35
N ASP A 165 21.10 -0.04 -1.29
CA ASP A 165 21.43 1.07 -0.38
C ASP A 165 22.51 0.73 0.65
N LYS A 166 23.06 -0.50 0.61
CA LYS A 166 24.04 -1.03 1.56
C LYS A 166 23.61 -0.98 3.03
N ASN A 167 22.31 -0.85 3.26
CA ASN A 167 21.65 -0.77 4.56
C ASN A 167 20.19 -1.16 4.35
N LEU A 168 19.71 -2.14 5.12
CA LEU A 168 18.39 -2.73 4.94
C LEU A 168 17.26 -1.75 5.30
N GLU A 169 17.36 -1.06 6.42
CA GLU A 169 16.36 -0.07 6.86
C GLU A 169 16.22 1.05 5.83
N LYS A 170 17.36 1.63 5.41
CA LYS A 170 17.39 2.68 4.39
C LYS A 170 16.82 2.19 3.05
N PHE A 171 17.09 0.94 2.68
CA PHE A 171 16.52 0.33 1.49
C PHE A 171 15.00 0.28 1.56
N ILE A 172 14.46 -0.26 2.67
CA ILE A 172 13.01 -0.35 2.92
C ILE A 172 12.37 1.03 2.90
N THR A 173 12.86 1.96 3.70
CA THR A 173 12.32 3.33 3.78
C THR A 173 12.31 4.01 2.41
N ARG A 174 13.38 3.88 1.62
CA ARG A 174 13.44 4.49 0.28
C ARG A 174 12.50 3.82 -0.72
N THR A 175 12.31 2.49 -0.65
CA THR A 175 11.38 1.80 -1.53
C THR A 175 9.97 2.29 -1.27
N VAL A 176 9.56 2.30 0.00
CA VAL A 176 8.25 2.79 0.43
C VAL A 176 8.04 4.24 0.02
N GLN A 177 9.01 5.12 0.32
CA GLN A 177 8.96 6.52 -0.13
C GLN A 177 8.86 6.67 -1.65
N THR A 178 9.51 5.79 -2.42
CA THR A 178 9.41 5.85 -3.88
C THR A 178 7.99 5.55 -4.36
N VAL A 179 7.36 4.50 -3.81
CA VAL A 179 5.96 4.18 -4.14
C VAL A 179 5.04 5.31 -3.71
N HIS A 180 5.26 5.86 -2.50
CA HIS A 180 4.46 6.98 -2.01
C HIS A 180 4.59 8.22 -2.88
N THR A 181 5.81 8.61 -3.27
CA THR A 181 6.02 9.71 -4.22
C THR A 181 5.37 9.43 -5.57
N GLN A 182 5.42 8.20 -6.08
CA GLN A 182 4.72 7.85 -7.33
C GLN A 182 3.20 7.98 -7.22
N VAL A 183 2.62 7.57 -6.09
CA VAL A 183 1.18 7.72 -5.82
C VAL A 183 0.80 9.19 -5.68
N GLU A 184 1.61 9.99 -5.00
CA GLU A 184 1.41 11.45 -4.89
C GLU A 184 1.56 12.14 -6.26
N GLU A 185 2.58 11.80 -7.05
CA GLU A 185 2.79 12.34 -8.39
C GLU A 185 1.62 12.00 -9.33
N GLU A 186 1.06 10.79 -9.21
CA GLU A 186 -0.14 10.43 -9.96
C GLU A 186 -1.34 11.24 -9.47
N ALA A 187 -1.58 11.36 -8.17
CA ALA A 187 -2.64 12.23 -7.64
C ALA A 187 -2.49 13.70 -8.07
N ASP A 188 -1.26 14.23 -8.11
CA ASP A 188 -0.95 15.57 -8.60
C ASP A 188 -1.18 15.70 -10.10
N ARG A 189 -0.97 14.64 -10.89
CA ARG A 189 -1.30 14.62 -12.32
C ARG A 189 -2.79 14.86 -12.56
N HIS A 190 -3.63 14.40 -11.64
CA HIS A 190 -5.07 14.63 -11.63
C HIS A 190 -5.47 16.04 -11.12
N THR A 191 -4.53 16.89 -10.73
CA THR A 191 -4.81 18.23 -10.17
C THR A 191 -4.55 19.35 -11.18
N ILE A 192 -5.48 20.29 -11.27
CA ILE A 192 -5.35 21.57 -11.96
C ILE A 192 -5.25 22.66 -10.88
N SER A 193 -4.09 23.31 -10.78
CA SER A 193 -3.84 24.42 -9.86
C SER A 193 -4.26 25.76 -10.48
N ALA A 194 -5.56 25.96 -10.67
CA ALA A 194 -6.15 27.20 -11.16
C ALA A 194 -7.65 27.27 -10.83
N ASP A 195 -8.20 28.48 -10.69
CA ASP A 195 -9.66 28.68 -10.73
C ASP A 195 -10.15 28.50 -12.17
N ILE A 196 -10.89 27.43 -12.40
CA ILE A 196 -11.44 27.07 -13.70
C ILE A 196 -12.96 27.23 -13.79
N ARG A 197 -13.63 27.76 -12.75
CA ARG A 197 -15.11 27.83 -12.71
C ARG A 197 -15.67 28.61 -13.89
N ALA A 198 -15.10 29.77 -14.20
CA ALA A 198 -15.51 30.57 -15.35
C ALA A 198 -15.36 29.81 -16.68
N VAL A 199 -14.31 28.99 -16.82
CA VAL A 199 -14.09 28.16 -18.02
C VAL A 199 -15.15 27.04 -18.11
N LEU A 200 -15.57 26.48 -16.98
CA LEU A 200 -16.62 25.47 -16.92
C LEU A 200 -18.00 26.05 -17.22
N GLU A 201 -18.30 27.25 -16.74
CA GLU A 201 -19.55 27.96 -17.02
C GLU A 201 -19.69 28.34 -18.51
N ASP A 202 -18.58 28.63 -19.18
CA ASP A 202 -18.55 28.97 -20.61
C ASP A 202 -18.66 27.73 -21.54
N ASP A 203 -18.29 26.52 -21.07
CA ASP A 203 -18.41 25.27 -21.84
C ASP A 203 -19.82 24.67 -21.68
N SER A 204 -20.69 24.89 -22.68
CA SER A 204 -22.11 24.48 -22.63
C SER A 204 -22.38 22.98 -22.43
N ASP A 205 -21.37 22.12 -22.59
CA ASP A 205 -21.52 20.68 -22.34
C ASP A 205 -21.13 20.28 -20.90
N PHE A 206 -20.47 21.16 -20.14
CA PHE A 206 -20.22 20.98 -18.71
C PHE A 206 -21.42 21.47 -17.91
N ASN A 207 -21.87 20.65 -16.96
CA ASN A 207 -22.95 21.02 -16.05
C ASN A 207 -22.50 20.81 -14.60
N LEU A 208 -22.85 21.76 -13.73
CA LEU A 208 -22.80 21.57 -12.29
C LEU A 208 -23.93 20.61 -11.90
N GLU A 209 -23.57 19.40 -11.47
CA GLU A 209 -24.54 18.36 -11.13
C GLU A 209 -24.97 18.46 -9.66
N THR A 210 -24.01 18.61 -8.75
CA THR A 210 -24.28 18.60 -7.31
C THR A 210 -23.07 19.11 -6.52
N THR A 211 -23.29 19.31 -5.22
CA THR A 211 -22.25 19.58 -4.22
C THR A 211 -22.32 18.43 -3.22
N LYS A 212 -21.20 17.72 -3.04
CA LYS A 212 -21.14 16.56 -2.13
C LYS A 212 -19.68 16.27 -1.71
N PRO A 213 -19.48 15.47 -0.66
CA PRO A 213 -18.15 15.01 -0.28
C PRO A 213 -17.40 14.37 -1.45
N LEU A 214 -16.14 14.74 -1.64
CA LEU A 214 -15.25 14.15 -2.63
C LEU A 214 -15.10 12.64 -2.34
N PRO A 215 -15.32 11.76 -3.32
CA PRO A 215 -15.16 10.33 -3.12
C PRO A 215 -13.68 9.96 -2.98
N LYS A 216 -13.43 8.84 -2.28
CA LYS A 216 -12.12 8.18 -2.25
C LYS A 216 -11.62 7.89 -3.67
N GLY A 217 -10.31 8.00 -3.88
CA GLY A 217 -9.66 7.61 -5.14
C GLY A 217 -9.54 8.73 -6.17
N ILE A 218 -9.89 9.96 -5.81
CA ILE A 218 -9.65 11.14 -6.65
C ILE A 218 -8.41 11.89 -6.17
N HIS A 219 -8.37 12.26 -4.88
CA HIS A 219 -7.22 12.90 -4.28
C HIS A 219 -7.19 12.69 -2.76
N PRO A 220 -6.04 12.28 -2.18
CA PRO A 220 -5.94 11.97 -0.76
C PRO A 220 -6.25 13.16 0.15
N LYS A 221 -5.63 14.32 -0.12
CA LYS A 221 -5.80 15.54 0.69
C LYS A 221 -7.25 16.03 0.84
N TYR A 222 -8.10 15.78 -0.16
CA TYR A 222 -9.44 16.39 -0.24
C TYR A 222 -10.57 15.36 -0.10
N THR A 223 -10.23 14.10 0.18
CA THR A 223 -11.22 13.04 0.35
C THR A 223 -12.18 13.41 1.49
N GLU A 224 -13.48 13.18 1.28
CA GLU A 224 -14.60 13.58 2.17
C GLU A 224 -14.84 15.08 2.34
N HIS A 225 -13.99 15.96 1.80
CA HIS A 225 -14.27 17.40 1.81
C HIS A 225 -15.42 17.71 0.84
N GLU A 226 -16.29 18.66 1.17
CA GLU A 226 -17.33 19.07 0.23
C GLU A 226 -16.70 19.67 -1.04
N ALA A 227 -17.18 19.21 -2.19
CA ALA A 227 -16.74 19.64 -3.50
C ALA A 227 -17.92 19.77 -4.47
N GLU A 228 -17.80 20.73 -5.38
CA GLU A 228 -18.68 20.87 -6.53
C GLU A 228 -18.31 19.82 -7.58
N LEU A 229 -19.30 19.08 -8.07
CA LEU A 229 -19.15 18.12 -9.15
C LEU A 229 -19.64 18.72 -10.46
N TRP A 230 -18.71 18.98 -11.37
CA TRP A 230 -18.96 19.37 -12.74
C TRP A 230 -18.77 18.18 -13.67
N GLN A 231 -19.72 17.90 -14.57
CA GLN A 231 -19.63 16.76 -15.48
C GLN A 231 -19.89 17.12 -16.93
N LYS A 232 -19.16 16.45 -17.83
CA LYS A 232 -19.36 16.50 -19.28
C LYS A 232 -19.41 15.07 -19.84
N PRO A 233 -20.42 14.71 -20.66
CA PRO A 233 -20.48 13.37 -21.26
C PRO A 233 -19.25 13.06 -22.12
N ALA A 234 -18.72 11.84 -22.04
CA ALA A 234 -17.56 11.42 -22.82
C ALA A 234 -17.75 11.62 -24.34
N SER A 235 -18.98 11.45 -24.83
CA SER A 235 -19.35 11.64 -26.25
C SER A 235 -19.25 13.10 -26.74
N ARG A 236 -19.07 14.05 -25.83
CA ARG A 236 -18.91 15.48 -26.11
C ARG A 236 -17.48 15.96 -25.91
N VAL A 237 -16.54 15.05 -25.63
CA VAL A 237 -15.13 15.37 -25.42
C VAL A 237 -14.36 14.99 -26.69
N ASP A 238 -13.81 15.99 -27.37
CA ASP A 238 -13.21 15.84 -28.72
C ASP A 238 -12.05 14.84 -28.78
N TYR A 239 -11.37 14.60 -27.66
CA TYR A 239 -10.25 13.66 -27.53
C TYR A 239 -10.60 12.36 -26.80
N MET A 240 -11.88 12.12 -26.48
CA MET A 240 -12.36 10.84 -25.94
C MET A 240 -13.06 10.03 -27.04
N GLU A 241 -12.45 8.93 -27.47
CA GLU A 241 -13.13 7.95 -28.34
C GLU A 241 -14.04 7.03 -27.50
N GLY A 242 -15.16 7.56 -26.99
CA GLY A 242 -16.09 6.78 -26.17
C GLY A 242 -17.53 7.30 -26.21
N SER A 243 -18.49 6.38 -26.28
CA SER A 243 -19.93 6.70 -26.25
C SER A 243 -20.57 6.60 -24.86
N GLN A 244 -19.80 6.16 -23.85
CA GLN A 244 -20.28 5.91 -22.48
C GLN A 244 -19.29 6.48 -21.46
N GLY A 245 -19.82 7.06 -20.38
CA GLY A 245 -19.04 7.64 -19.29
C GLY A 245 -19.08 9.17 -19.26
N PHE A 246 -18.38 9.75 -18.29
CA PHE A 246 -18.34 11.18 -18.01
C PHE A 246 -16.91 11.58 -17.67
N LEU A 247 -16.52 12.74 -18.19
CA LEU A 247 -15.49 13.55 -17.59
C LEU A 247 -16.09 14.25 -16.37
N GLN A 248 -15.41 14.15 -15.23
CA GLN A 248 -15.75 14.81 -13.98
C GLN A 248 -14.64 15.79 -13.59
N ILE A 249 -15.03 16.99 -13.17
CA ILE A 249 -14.14 17.91 -12.47
C ILE A 249 -14.74 18.22 -11.11
N TRP A 250 -13.92 18.12 -10.08
CA TRP A 250 -14.28 18.35 -8.70
C TRP A 250 -13.56 19.58 -8.18
N ILE A 251 -14.29 20.51 -7.59
CA ILE A 251 -13.71 21.74 -7.03
C ILE A 251 -14.06 21.77 -5.54
N PRO A 252 -13.08 21.57 -4.62
CA PRO A 252 -13.33 21.68 -3.19
C PRO A 252 -13.87 23.06 -2.85
N ILE A 253 -14.89 23.14 -1.99
CA ILE A 253 -15.55 24.44 -1.67
C ILE A 253 -14.57 25.41 -1.00
N ASP A 254 -13.65 24.89 -0.19
CA ASP A 254 -12.70 25.69 0.58
C ASP A 254 -11.42 26.08 -0.20
N GLU A 255 -11.27 25.64 -1.45
CA GLU A 255 -10.06 25.86 -2.26
C GLU A 255 -10.44 26.37 -3.66
N ASP A 256 -10.30 27.69 -3.88
CA ASP A 256 -10.71 28.31 -5.14
C ASP A 256 -9.72 28.10 -6.29
N GLU A 257 -8.48 27.72 -5.99
CA GLU A 257 -7.41 27.55 -6.97
C GLU A 257 -7.10 26.09 -7.29
N ILE A 258 -7.98 25.16 -6.88
CA ILE A 258 -7.75 23.72 -7.06
C ILE A 258 -8.97 23.08 -7.72
N ALA A 259 -8.73 22.38 -8.82
CA ALA A 259 -9.70 21.49 -9.43
C ALA A 259 -9.10 20.09 -9.66
N LEU A 260 -9.88 19.05 -9.42
CA LEU A 260 -9.47 17.66 -9.49
C LEU A 260 -10.19 16.97 -10.66
N VAL A 261 -9.43 16.33 -11.53
CA VAL A 261 -9.91 15.73 -12.77
C VAL A 261 -10.07 14.23 -12.60
N ASN A 262 -11.23 13.70 -12.99
CA ASN A 262 -11.47 12.26 -13.04
C ASN A 262 -12.27 11.89 -14.30
N ALA A 263 -12.09 10.68 -14.80
CA ALA A 263 -12.89 10.10 -15.87
C ALA A 263 -13.54 8.80 -15.38
N THR A 264 -14.85 8.67 -15.56
CA THR A 264 -15.56 7.46 -15.11
C THR A 264 -15.18 6.24 -15.97
N ALA A 265 -15.71 5.06 -15.63
CA ALA A 265 -15.45 3.87 -16.43
C ALA A 265 -16.02 3.99 -17.85
N GLY A 266 -15.20 3.70 -18.86
CA GLY A 266 -15.57 3.70 -20.27
C GLY A 266 -14.50 3.03 -21.15
N LYS A 267 -14.75 2.95 -22.46
CA LYS A 267 -13.82 2.39 -23.44
C LYS A 267 -12.83 3.44 -23.94
N TYR A 268 -12.01 3.99 -23.05
CA TYR A 268 -11.01 5.00 -23.38
C TYR A 268 -9.81 4.94 -22.42
N ASP A 269 -8.69 5.49 -22.88
CA ASP A 269 -7.48 5.64 -22.07
C ASP A 269 -7.65 6.79 -21.08
N ARG A 270 -7.90 6.46 -19.81
CA ARG A 270 -8.17 7.45 -18.75
C ARG A 270 -6.98 8.37 -18.50
N GLU A 271 -5.76 7.87 -18.60
CA GLU A 271 -4.54 8.65 -18.34
C GLU A 271 -4.32 9.72 -19.42
N ALA A 272 -4.44 9.32 -20.69
CA ALA A 272 -4.34 10.26 -21.81
C ALA A 272 -5.39 11.37 -21.75
N ILE A 273 -6.57 11.06 -21.21
CA ILE A 273 -7.66 12.02 -21.02
C ILE A 273 -7.31 13.05 -19.94
N VAL A 274 -6.85 12.59 -18.78
CA VAL A 274 -6.47 13.46 -17.66
C VAL A 274 -5.40 14.47 -18.09
N ASP A 275 -4.39 14.02 -18.82
CA ASP A 275 -3.36 14.91 -19.37
C ASP A 275 -3.93 15.94 -20.35
N ALA A 276 -4.77 15.50 -21.30
CA ALA A 276 -5.38 16.39 -22.29
C ALA A 276 -6.29 17.46 -21.66
N ILE A 277 -7.03 17.11 -20.61
CA ILE A 277 -7.87 18.03 -19.85
C ILE A 277 -7.01 19.05 -19.14
N ARG A 278 -6.00 18.56 -18.42
CA ARG A 278 -5.08 19.43 -17.68
C ARG A 278 -4.44 20.45 -18.61
N ASP A 279 -3.97 20.04 -19.78
CA ASP A 279 -3.36 20.93 -20.75
C ASP A 279 -4.39 21.93 -21.34
N LYS A 280 -5.62 21.48 -21.64
CA LYS A 280 -6.72 22.37 -22.10
C LYS A 280 -7.03 23.46 -21.07
N PHE A 281 -7.23 23.10 -19.81
CA PHE A 281 -7.60 24.06 -18.76
C PHE A 281 -6.43 24.95 -18.36
N LYS A 282 -5.20 24.42 -18.28
CA LYS A 282 -4.00 25.26 -18.08
C LYS A 282 -3.84 26.30 -19.19
N ALA A 283 -4.12 25.95 -20.44
CA ALA A 283 -4.07 26.90 -21.56
C ALA A 283 -5.21 27.93 -21.53
N ALA A 284 -6.38 27.59 -20.96
CA ALA A 284 -7.53 28.49 -20.88
C ALA A 284 -7.40 29.54 -19.76
N VAL A 285 -6.60 29.27 -18.73
CA VAL A 285 -6.37 30.17 -17.59
C VAL A 285 -5.05 30.96 -17.70
N ALA A 286 -4.19 30.63 -18.67
CA ALA A 286 -2.94 31.34 -18.97
C ALA A 286 -3.15 32.58 -19.87
#